data_AF-A0A914QUF3-F1
#
_entry.id   AF-A0A914QUF3-F1
#
_cell.length_a   1.000
_cell.length_b   1.000
_cell.length_c   1.000
_cell.angle_alpha   90.00
_cell.angle_beta   90.00
_cell.angle_gamma   90.00
#
_symmetry.space_group_name_H-M   'P 1'
#
loop_
_entity.id
_entity.type
_entity.pdbx_description
1 polymer ?
#
loop_
_entity_poly.entity_id
_entity_poly.type
_entity_poly.pdbx_seq_one_letter_code
_entity_poly.pdbx_strand_id
1 'polypeptide(L)'
;MADKGFDYNFIENAFINLKQNFFQITVNINLGTPTKPAYFCVNGILKEITDFKLALCGIKVESPTVEIGIKQSNSERKRINYEPTSVQIGEKQQIQIKVPRLHFSETTLNNARKVGKPNDQKFFQLAIKLQVYTSDGSFCIVQAYQSEKVIVRVSRQSSMIN
;
A
#
# COMPACT_ATOMS: atom_id res chain seq x y z
N MET A 1 -4.52 3.24 8.08
CA MET A 1 -5.96 3.00 7.84
C MET A 1 -6.23 3.09 6.34
N ALA A 2 -7.08 2.23 5.80
CA ALA A 2 -7.64 2.40 4.46
C ALA A 2 -9.00 3.10 4.59
N ASP A 3 -9.11 4.33 4.09
CA ASP A 3 -10.26 5.20 4.35
C ASP A 3 -11.42 4.92 3.40
N LYS A 4 -11.10 4.48 2.18
CA LYS A 4 -12.04 4.28 1.07
C LYS A 4 -11.48 3.28 0.08
N GLY A 5 -12.37 2.59 -0.64
CA GLY A 5 -12.05 1.85 -1.86
C GLY A 5 -11.94 0.34 -1.66
N PHE A 6 -12.27 -0.13 -0.46
CA PHE A 6 -12.32 -1.55 -0.12
C PHE A 6 -13.68 -1.88 0.47
N ASP A 7 -14.34 -2.89 -0.09
CA ASP A 7 -15.60 -3.44 0.41
C ASP A 7 -15.33 -4.87 0.88
N TYR A 8 -15.74 -5.24 2.10
CA TYR A 8 -15.55 -6.61 2.58
C TYR A 8 -16.60 -7.54 1.95
N ASN A 9 -16.17 -8.70 1.45
CA ASN A 9 -17.06 -9.74 0.92
C ASN A 9 -17.02 -10.98 1.81
N PHE A 10 -18.15 -11.31 2.42
CA PHE A 10 -18.27 -12.45 3.33
C PHE A 10 -18.20 -13.81 2.64
N ILE A 11 -18.60 -13.90 1.37
CA ILE A 11 -18.55 -15.15 0.60
C ILE A 11 -17.11 -15.48 0.22
N GLU A 12 -16.33 -14.46 -0.15
CA GLU A 12 -14.92 -14.59 -0.51
C GLU A 12 -13.98 -14.46 0.70
N ASN A 13 -14.53 -14.12 1.88
CA ASN A 13 -13.81 -13.90 3.14
C ASN A 13 -12.59 -12.97 2.97
N ALA A 14 -12.78 -11.90 2.19
CA ALA A 14 -11.69 -10.98 1.80
C ALA A 14 -12.22 -9.58 1.46
N PHE A 15 -11.35 -8.59 1.57
CA PHE A 15 -11.63 -7.26 1.04
C PHE A 15 -11.55 -7.24 -0.48
N ILE A 16 -12.45 -6.51 -1.13
CA ILE A 16 -12.49 -6.34 -2.57
C ILE A 16 -12.15 -4.90 -2.91
N ASN A 17 -11.16 -4.71 -3.80
CA ASN A 17 -10.95 -3.45 -4.49
C ASN A 17 -11.26 -3.64 -5.98
N LEU A 18 -12.01 -2.70 -6.55
CA LEU A 18 -12.18 -2.65 -8.00
C LEU A 18 -11.01 -1.89 -8.61
N LYS A 19 -10.25 -2.51 -9.51
CA LYS A 19 -9.05 -1.93 -10.12
C LYS A 19 -9.29 -0.56 -10.78
N GLN A 20 -10.52 -0.31 -11.25
CA GLN A 20 -10.88 0.97 -11.84
C GLN A 20 -11.12 2.09 -10.81
N ASN A 21 -11.48 1.71 -9.59
CA ASN A 21 -11.77 2.61 -8.49
C ASN A 21 -10.50 2.88 -7.70
N PHE A 22 -10.34 4.14 -7.32
CA PHE A 22 -9.26 4.47 -6.42
C PHE A 22 -9.58 4.04 -4.99
N PHE A 23 -8.53 3.74 -4.24
CA PHE A 23 -8.55 3.70 -2.80
C PHE A 23 -7.75 4.88 -2.22
N GLN A 24 -7.94 5.11 -0.93
CA GLN A 24 -7.22 6.13 -0.16
C GLN A 24 -6.76 5.52 1.16
N ILE A 25 -5.57 5.91 1.60
CA ILE A 25 -5.07 5.56 2.92
C ILE A 25 -4.74 6.81 3.73
N THR A 26 -4.86 6.68 5.04
CA THR A 26 -4.30 7.60 6.03
C THR A 26 -3.31 6.84 6.91
N VAL A 27 -2.09 7.37 7.01
CA VAL A 27 -1.01 6.86 7.86
C VAL A 27 -0.76 7.86 8.97
N ASN A 28 -0.80 7.38 10.21
CA ASN A 28 -0.38 8.15 11.37
C ASN A 28 1.01 7.66 11.77
N ILE A 29 1.95 8.58 11.87
CA ILE A 29 3.33 8.34 12.31
C ILE A 29 3.49 9.07 13.63
N ASN A 30 3.83 8.32 14.68
CA ASN A 30 4.11 8.84 16.00
C ASN A 30 5.61 8.77 16.23
N LEU A 31 6.24 9.92 16.45
CA LEU A 31 7.63 10.00 16.85
C LEU A 31 7.74 9.66 18.34
N GLY A 32 8.65 8.77 18.69
CA GLY A 32 9.00 8.51 20.09
C GLY A 32 9.77 9.67 20.75
N THR A 33 10.16 10.67 19.96
CA THR A 33 10.94 11.84 20.39
C THR A 33 10.32 13.13 19.85
N PRO A 34 10.45 14.26 20.55
CA PRO A 34 10.01 15.56 20.05
C PRO A 34 10.92 16.12 18.94
N THR A 35 12.10 15.53 18.77
CA THR A 35 13.10 15.97 17.79
C THR A 35 13.05 15.12 16.53
N LYS A 36 13.24 15.79 15.38
CA LYS A 36 13.45 15.12 14.09
C LYS A 36 14.74 14.30 14.15
N PRO A 37 14.73 13.01 13.80
CA PRO A 37 15.96 12.22 13.70
C PRO A 37 16.86 12.74 12.57
N ALA A 38 18.13 12.96 12.86
CA ALA A 38 19.13 13.42 11.89
C ALA A 38 19.94 12.28 11.26
N TYR A 39 20.06 11.14 11.95
CA TYR A 39 20.87 10.00 11.52
C TYR A 39 20.12 8.69 11.65
N PHE A 40 20.43 7.77 10.74
CA PHE A 40 19.98 6.39 10.76
C PHE A 40 21.19 5.46 10.92
N CYS A 41 21.13 4.54 11.87
CA CYS A 41 22.19 3.57 12.11
C CYS A 41 21.84 2.24 11.43
N VAL A 42 22.71 1.78 10.53
CA VAL A 42 22.60 0.47 9.88
C VAL A 42 23.92 -0.26 9.97
N ASN A 43 23.90 -1.47 10.54
CA ASN A 43 25.10 -2.29 10.76
C ASN A 43 26.23 -1.54 11.51
N GLY A 44 25.87 -0.67 12.46
CA GLY A 44 26.82 0.14 13.23
C GLY A 44 27.34 1.41 12.52
N ILE A 45 26.91 1.65 11.28
CA ILE A 45 27.28 2.84 10.51
C ILE A 45 26.17 3.88 10.60
N LEU A 46 26.50 5.07 11.09
CA LEU A 46 25.61 6.22 11.08
C LEU A 46 25.60 6.87 9.69
N LYS A 47 24.40 7.04 9.13
CA LYS A 47 24.17 7.75 7.88
C LYS A 47 23.25 8.93 8.13
N GLU A 48 23.59 10.07 7.55
CA GLU A 48 22.75 11.27 7.63
C GLU A 48 21.45 11.06 6.84
N ILE A 49 20.33 11.44 7.45
CA ILE A 49 18.99 11.35 6.86
C ILE A 49 18.71 12.59 6.04
N THR A 50 18.40 12.40 4.76
CA THR A 50 18.02 13.48 3.85
C THR A 50 16.50 13.60 3.69
N ASP A 51 15.78 12.48 3.70
CA ASP A 51 14.32 12.47 3.59
C ASP A 51 13.70 11.24 4.25
N PHE A 52 12.43 11.37 4.64
CA PHE A 52 11.59 10.23 5.01
C PHE A 52 10.53 10.11 3.92
N LYS A 53 10.30 8.90 3.39
CA LYS A 53 9.25 8.70 2.39
C LYS A 53 8.35 7.53 2.74
N LEU A 54 7.10 7.64 2.34
CA LEU A 54 6.12 6.59 2.44
C LEU A 54 6.03 5.89 1.09
N ALA A 55 6.46 4.64 1.02
CA ALA A 55 6.31 3.80 -0.16
C ALA A 55 5.14 2.82 0.01
N LEU A 56 4.48 2.49 -1.09
CA LEU A 56 3.37 1.54 -1.13
C LEU A 56 3.56 0.53 -2.26
N CYS A 57 3.27 -0.73 -1.98
CA CYS A 57 3.22 -1.80 -2.97
C CYS A 57 2.10 -2.79 -2.61
N GLY A 58 1.62 -3.55 -3.60
CA GLY A 58 0.90 -4.79 -3.29
C GLY A 58 1.90 -5.96 -3.23
N ILE A 59 1.63 -6.95 -2.40
CA ILE A 59 2.41 -8.18 -2.29
C ILE A 59 1.51 -9.34 -2.70
N LYS A 60 1.99 -10.23 -3.58
CA LYS A 60 1.27 -11.45 -3.94
C LYS A 60 1.34 -12.44 -2.79
N VAL A 61 0.19 -12.89 -2.27
CA VAL A 61 0.15 -13.79 -1.11
C VAL A 61 0.79 -15.14 -1.43
N GLU A 62 0.58 -15.62 -2.65
CA GLU A 62 1.18 -16.87 -3.15
C GLU A 62 2.69 -16.77 -3.42
N SER A 63 3.21 -15.56 -3.59
CA SER A 63 4.62 -15.29 -3.86
C SER A 63 5.07 -14.01 -3.12
N PRO A 64 5.32 -14.08 -1.79
CA PRO A 64 5.54 -12.90 -0.95
C PRO A 64 6.75 -12.04 -1.31
N THR A 65 7.67 -12.56 -2.13
CA THR A 65 8.83 -11.84 -2.67
C THR A 65 8.49 -10.99 -3.90
N VAL A 66 7.27 -11.13 -4.45
CA VAL A 66 6.82 -10.43 -5.65
C VAL A 66 5.96 -9.25 -5.26
N GLU A 67 6.46 -8.06 -5.57
CA GLU A 67 5.74 -6.81 -5.40
C GLU A 67 5.04 -6.40 -6.70
N ILE A 68 3.84 -5.85 -6.55
CA ILE A 68 3.10 -5.19 -7.62
C ILE A 68 3.03 -3.69 -7.36
N GLY A 69 3.16 -2.91 -8.42
CA GLY A 69 3.15 -1.46 -8.34
C GLY A 69 1.80 -0.90 -7.87
N ILE A 70 1.88 0.26 -7.23
CA ILE A 70 0.72 1.14 -7.03
C ILE A 70 0.79 2.25 -8.07
N LYS A 71 -0.38 2.64 -8.59
CA LYS A 71 -0.54 3.80 -9.46
C LYS A 71 -1.30 4.88 -8.72
N GLN A 72 -1.03 6.13 -9.05
CA GLN A 72 -1.79 7.26 -8.56
C GLN A 72 -2.38 8.03 -9.74
N SER A 73 -3.68 8.34 -9.67
CA SER A 73 -4.30 9.22 -10.67
C SER A 73 -4.09 10.69 -10.32
N ASN A 74 -3.59 11.48 -11.27
CA ASN A 74 -3.42 12.92 -11.14
C ASN A 74 -4.76 13.69 -11.31
N SER A 75 -4.72 15.02 -11.31
CA SER A 75 -5.89 15.90 -11.56
C SER A 75 -6.57 15.62 -12.90
N GLU A 76 -5.79 15.25 -13.91
CA GLU A 76 -6.25 14.91 -15.27
C GLU A 76 -6.75 13.46 -15.38
N ARG A 77 -6.92 12.76 -14.26
CA ARG A 77 -7.34 11.34 -14.18
C ARG A 77 -6.37 10.35 -14.84
N LYS A 78 -5.19 10.79 -15.29
CA LYS A 78 -4.15 9.92 -15.81
C LYS A 78 -3.51 9.14 -14.66
N ARG A 79 -3.46 7.81 -14.79
CA ARG A 79 -2.80 6.92 -13.84
C ARG A 79 -1.32 6.83 -14.16
N ILE A 80 -0.48 7.38 -13.29
CA ILE A 80 0.97 7.24 -13.35
C ILE A 80 1.44 6.32 -12.22
N ASN A 81 2.69 5.85 -12.28
CA ASN A 81 3.26 5.10 -11.17
C ASN A 81 3.27 5.98 -9.91
N TYR A 82 2.95 5.37 -8.77
CA TYR A 82 3.04 6.04 -7.49
C TYR A 82 4.51 6.14 -7.09
N GLU A 83 4.96 7.37 -6.89
CA GLU A 83 6.28 7.63 -6.32
C GLU A 83 6.17 7.81 -4.80
N PRO A 84 7.13 7.30 -4.01
CA PRO A 84 7.11 7.44 -2.55
C PRO A 84 6.91 8.89 -2.12
N THR A 85 5.93 9.12 -1.26
CA THR A 85 5.56 10.47 -0.81
C THR A 85 6.43 10.91 0.35
N SER A 86 7.06 12.08 0.26
CA SER A 86 7.86 12.63 1.35
C SER A 86 7.02 12.89 2.60
N VAL A 87 7.62 12.56 3.74
CA VAL A 87 7.06 12.67 5.08
C VAL A 87 7.74 13.84 5.77
N GLN A 88 7.00 14.93 5.96
CA GLN A 88 7.53 16.10 6.65
C GLN A 88 7.54 15.86 8.16
N ILE A 89 8.68 15.38 8.66
CA ILE A 89 8.93 15.25 10.10
C ILE A 89 9.33 16.62 10.65
N GLY A 90 8.35 17.36 11.17
CA GLY A 90 8.55 18.59 11.92
C GLY A 90 8.64 18.33 13.43
N GLU A 91 8.50 19.38 14.24
CA GLU A 91 8.50 19.31 15.72
C GLU A 91 7.25 18.63 16.31
N LYS A 92 6.26 18.29 15.46
CA LYS A 92 5.06 17.59 15.88
C LYS A 92 5.38 16.11 16.13
N GLN A 93 5.09 15.63 17.34
CA GLN A 93 5.23 14.22 17.69
C GLN A 93 4.29 13.30 16.90
N GLN A 94 3.18 13.83 16.37
CA GLN A 94 2.23 13.08 15.57
C GLN A 94 2.06 13.71 14.18
N ILE A 95 2.29 12.89 13.16
CA ILE A 95 2.20 13.26 11.75
C ILE A 95 1.11 12.40 11.12
N GLN A 96 0.20 13.03 10.40
CA GLN A 96 -0.83 12.34 9.64
C GLN A 96 -0.64 12.62 8.14
N ILE A 97 -0.59 11.55 7.36
CA ILE A 97 -0.40 11.61 5.91
C ILE A 97 -1.56 10.90 5.24
N LYS A 98 -2.26 11.62 4.38
CA LYS A 98 -3.32 11.07 3.54
C LYS A 98 -2.80 10.93 2.13
N VAL A 99 -2.85 9.71 1.58
CA VAL A 99 -2.44 9.42 0.21
C VAL A 99 -3.68 9.06 -0.61
N PRO A 100 -4.20 9.98 -1.45
CA PRO A 100 -5.43 9.77 -2.17
C PRO A 100 -5.19 9.14 -3.54
N ARG A 101 -6.29 8.69 -4.17
CA ARG A 101 -6.34 8.37 -5.60
C ARG A 101 -5.41 7.22 -6.04
N LEU A 102 -5.21 6.24 -5.17
CA LEU A 102 -4.33 5.08 -5.40
C LEU A 102 -5.07 3.95 -6.13
N HIS A 103 -4.36 3.18 -6.95
CA HIS A 103 -4.88 2.04 -7.70
C HIS A 103 -3.83 0.93 -7.71
N PHE A 104 -4.24 -0.33 -7.57
CA PHE A 104 -3.32 -1.44 -7.85
C PHE A 104 -3.00 -1.50 -9.36
N SER A 105 -1.75 -1.79 -9.71
CA SER A 105 -1.33 -1.92 -11.11
C SER A 105 -1.94 -3.14 -11.81
N GLU A 106 -2.18 -4.20 -11.05
CA GLU A 106 -2.61 -5.52 -11.50
C GLU A 106 -3.96 -5.91 -10.90
N THR A 107 -4.58 -6.94 -11.49
CA THR A 107 -5.68 -7.68 -10.86
C THR A 107 -5.12 -8.94 -10.23
N THR A 108 -5.76 -9.41 -9.16
CA THR A 108 -5.52 -10.76 -8.64
C THR A 108 -5.91 -11.81 -9.69
N LEU A 109 -5.28 -12.98 -9.63
CA LEU A 109 -5.60 -14.10 -10.53
C LEU A 109 -6.81 -14.88 -10.03
N ASN A 110 -7.42 -15.64 -10.95
CA ASN A 110 -8.56 -16.52 -10.67
C ASN A 110 -9.78 -15.82 -10.06
N ASN A 111 -9.99 -14.56 -10.44
CA ASN A 111 -11.13 -13.77 -9.98
C ASN A 111 -12.49 -14.36 -10.39
N ALA A 112 -12.58 -15.17 -11.46
CA ALA A 112 -13.83 -15.70 -11.98
C ALA A 112 -14.27 -16.97 -11.24
N ARG A 113 -15.49 -16.97 -10.67
CA ARG A 113 -16.05 -18.15 -10.02
C ARG A 113 -16.91 -18.96 -10.99
N LYS A 114 -16.71 -20.27 -11.03
CA LYS A 114 -17.61 -21.22 -11.71
C LYS A 114 -18.52 -21.86 -10.67
N VAL A 115 -19.83 -21.87 -10.94
CA VAL A 115 -20.82 -22.49 -10.04
C VAL A 115 -20.46 -23.95 -9.79
N GLY A 116 -20.49 -24.36 -8.52
CA GLY A 116 -20.21 -25.73 -8.10
C GLY A 116 -18.75 -26.17 -8.18
N LYS A 117 -17.80 -25.27 -8.49
CA LYS A 117 -16.36 -25.61 -8.57
C LYS A 117 -15.53 -24.89 -7.50
N PRO A 118 -14.51 -25.55 -6.94
CA PRO A 118 -13.49 -24.87 -6.14
C PRO A 118 -12.84 -23.73 -6.94
N ASN A 119 -12.58 -22.59 -6.30
CA ASN A 119 -11.85 -21.48 -6.91
C ASN A 119 -10.52 -21.28 -6.17
N ASP A 120 -9.41 -21.41 -6.88
CA ASP A 120 -8.06 -21.13 -6.36
C ASP A 120 -7.75 -19.63 -6.45
N GLN A 121 -8.58 -18.83 -5.78
CA GLN A 121 -8.47 -17.37 -5.76
C GLN A 121 -7.09 -16.93 -5.25
N LYS A 122 -6.43 -16.02 -5.98
CA LYS A 122 -5.18 -15.40 -5.52
C LYS A 122 -5.45 -14.07 -4.86
N PHE A 123 -4.54 -13.61 -4.01
CA PHE A 123 -4.75 -12.44 -3.17
C PHE A 123 -3.55 -11.53 -3.20
N PHE A 124 -3.81 -10.24 -3.07
CA PHE A 124 -2.79 -9.28 -2.71
C PHE A 124 -2.93 -8.91 -1.25
N GLN A 125 -1.86 -8.37 -0.68
CA GLN A 125 -1.92 -7.56 0.53
C GLN A 125 -1.26 -6.21 0.23
N LEU A 126 -1.83 -5.12 0.72
CA LEU A 126 -1.22 -3.80 0.61
C LEU A 126 -0.12 -3.67 1.66
N ALA A 127 1.11 -3.40 1.23
CA ALA A 127 2.21 -3.07 2.12
C ALA A 127 2.50 -1.57 2.08
N ILE A 128 2.70 -1.01 3.27
CA ILE A 128 3.05 0.40 3.50
C ILE A 128 4.40 0.41 4.20
N LYS A 129 5.38 1.10 3.63
CA LYS A 129 6.77 1.10 4.08
C LYS A 129 7.20 2.53 4.38
N LEU A 130 7.62 2.79 5.61
CA LEU A 130 8.33 4.01 5.95
C LEU A 130 9.81 3.80 5.57
N GLN A 131 10.30 4.65 4.68
CA GLN A 131 11.66 4.64 4.18
C GLN A 131 12.41 5.85 4.69
N VAL A 132 13.69 5.64 5.00
CA VAL A 132 14.68 6.68 5.25
C VAL A 132 15.61 6.74 4.06
N TYR A 133 15.76 7.91 3.47
CA TYR A 133 16.74 8.20 2.44
C TYR A 133 17.96 8.85 3.07
N THR A 134 19.15 8.47 2.61
CA THR A 134 20.42 8.93 3.17
C THR A 134 21.23 9.74 2.17
N SER A 135 22.22 10.49 2.66
CA SER A 135 23.05 11.39 1.83
C SER A 135 23.88 10.67 0.76
N ASP A 136 24.11 9.36 0.91
CA ASP A 136 24.76 8.51 -0.09
C ASP A 136 23.82 8.04 -1.23
N GLY A 137 22.57 8.53 -1.27
CA GLY A 137 21.57 8.18 -2.28
C GLY A 137 20.88 6.84 -2.05
N SER A 138 21.23 6.11 -0.98
CA SER A 138 20.53 4.87 -0.62
C SER A 138 19.25 5.14 0.18
N PHE A 139 18.40 4.11 0.30
CA PHE A 139 17.28 4.15 1.24
C PHE A 139 17.19 2.85 2.04
N CYS A 140 16.62 2.93 3.23
CA CYS A 140 16.34 1.78 4.10
C CYS A 140 14.88 1.80 4.54
N ILE A 141 14.25 0.63 4.66
CA ILE A 141 12.91 0.51 5.25
C ILE A 141 13.08 0.43 6.77
N VAL A 142 12.52 1.40 7.49
CA VAL A 142 12.62 1.45 8.96
C VAL A 142 11.41 0.82 9.64
N GLN A 143 10.27 0.82 8.96
CA GLN A 143 9.05 0.19 9.45
C GLN A 143 8.16 -0.17 8.27
N ALA A 144 7.45 -1.29 8.36
CA ALA A 144 6.47 -1.69 7.37
C ALA A 144 5.25 -2.32 8.03
N TYR A 145 4.10 -2.13 7.39
CA TYR A 145 2.84 -2.79 7.74
C TYR A 145 2.22 -3.41 6.50
N GLN A 146 1.48 -4.49 6.70
CA GLN A 146 0.78 -5.20 5.64
C GLN A 146 -0.69 -5.37 6.01
N SER A 147 -1.58 -5.21 5.03
CA SER A 147 -3.03 -5.39 5.23
C SER A 147 -3.43 -6.86 5.30
N GLU A 148 -4.69 -7.11 5.63
CA GLU A 148 -5.37 -8.36 5.31
C GLU A 148 -5.44 -8.60 3.80
N LYS A 149 -5.88 -9.80 3.41
CA LYS A 149 -6.01 -10.22 2.01
C LYS A 149 -7.03 -9.37 1.27
N VAL A 150 -6.65 -8.97 0.05
CA VAL A 150 -7.44 -8.20 -0.88
C VAL A 150 -7.54 -8.94 -2.21
N ILE A 151 -8.75 -9.00 -2.76
CA ILE A 151 -9.02 -9.37 -4.15
C ILE A 151 -9.13 -8.07 -4.97
N VAL A 152 -8.36 -7.99 -6.06
CA VAL A 152 -8.39 -6.85 -6.98
C VAL A 152 -8.96 -7.30 -8.32
N ARG A 153 -10.15 -6.80 -8.67
CA ARG A 153 -10.86 -7.21 -9.89
C ARG A 153 -11.45 -6.05 -10.68
N VAL A 154 -11.85 -6.29 -11.93
CA VAL A 154 -12.31 -5.23 -12.83
C VAL A 154 -13.77 -4.83 -12.55
N SER A 155 -14.62 -5.80 -12.23
CA SER A 155 -16.04 -5.60 -11.97
C SER A 155 -16.46 -6.28 -10.67
N ARG A 156 -17.59 -5.82 -10.11
CA ARG A 156 -18.28 -6.59 -9.07
C ARG A 156 -18.80 -7.85 -9.75
N GLN A 157 -18.56 -9.01 -9.17
CA GLN A 157 -19.31 -10.20 -9.58
C GLN A 157 -20.73 -10.01 -9.09
N SER A 158 -21.68 -9.99 -10.03
CA SER A 158 -23.06 -10.24 -9.68
C SER A 158 -23.12 -11.67 -9.16
N SER A 159 -23.39 -11.82 -7.87
CA SER A 159 -24.05 -13.02 -7.38
C SER A 159 -25.41 -13.05 -8.08
N MET A 160 -25.49 -13.64 -9.27
CA MET A 160 -26.79 -14.10 -9.76
C MET A 160 -27.20 -15.21 -8.80
N ILE A 161 -27.98 -14.78 -7.80
CA ILE A 161 -28.86 -15.64 -7.03
C ILE A 161 -29.92 -16.05 -8.06
N ASN A 162 -29.82 -17.28 -8.55
CA ASN A 162 -30.98 -18.00 -9.07
C ASN A 162 -31.57 -18.79 -7.91
#